data_AF-A0A3M0CY86-F1
#
_entry.id   AF-A0A3M0CY86-F1
#
_cell.length_a   1.000
_cell.length_b   1.000
_cell.length_c   1.000
_cell.angle_alpha   90.00
_cell.angle_beta   90.00
_cell.angle_gamma   90.00
#
_symmetry.space_group_name_H-M   'P 1'
#
loop_
_entity.id
_entity.type
_entity.pdbx_description
1 polymer ?
#
loop_
_entity_poly.entity_id
_entity_poly.type
_entity_poly.pdbx_seq_one_letter_code
_entity_poly.pdbx_strand_id
1 'polypeptide(L)'
;MAAEADDEADSESALFTYGVPFVGVLLVAVGIAAAVPGAYALIQEDLTPCGAPSIAVESPEETDRRFGDAPPPTVDRLDFAALAPAEQAAFEAALDDPIGEAHVEGAFPNAETFRDGTLVTYEGEHYYATVVAENPCFQAAPLQFPLGVFAIALGIVGILTPPAYRRLVALETGLE
;
A
#
# COMPACT_ATOMS: atom_id res chain seq x y z
N MET A 1 39.01 36.15 -22.85
CA MET A 1 37.80 36.98 -22.70
C MET A 1 36.76 36.73 -23.78
N ALA A 2 37.07 36.77 -25.09
CA ALA A 2 36.08 36.40 -26.13
C ALA A 2 35.75 34.88 -26.15
N ALA A 3 36.75 34.02 -25.97
CA ALA A 3 36.55 32.56 -25.97
C ALA A 3 35.81 32.01 -24.73
N GLU A 4 35.73 32.78 -23.63
CA GLU A 4 34.98 32.39 -22.42
C GLU A 4 33.48 32.70 -22.59
N ALA A 5 33.16 33.82 -23.25
CA ALA A 5 31.77 34.25 -23.46
C ALA A 5 31.00 33.36 -24.46
N ASP A 6 31.68 32.86 -25.51
CA ASP A 6 31.08 31.93 -26.45
C ASP A 6 30.78 30.57 -25.79
N ASP A 7 31.65 30.08 -24.91
CA ASP A 7 31.51 28.79 -24.21
C ASP A 7 30.40 28.84 -23.13
N GLU A 8 30.26 29.97 -22.44
CA GLU A 8 29.15 30.23 -21.51
C GLU A 8 27.80 30.32 -22.23
N ALA A 9 27.73 30.99 -23.38
CA ALA A 9 26.49 31.12 -24.15
C ALA A 9 26.01 29.78 -24.75
N ASP A 10 26.94 28.96 -25.25
CA ASP A 10 26.61 27.62 -25.77
C ASP A 10 26.20 26.66 -24.64
N SER A 11 26.87 26.76 -23.48
CA SER A 11 26.52 25.99 -22.28
C SER A 11 25.15 26.39 -21.71
N GLU A 12 24.83 27.68 -21.65
CA GLU A 12 23.54 28.19 -21.20
C GLU A 12 22.41 27.78 -22.16
N SER A 13 22.66 27.83 -23.47
CA SER A 13 21.74 27.37 -24.51
C SER A 13 21.48 25.86 -24.45
N ALA A 14 22.54 25.06 -24.21
CA ALA A 14 22.43 23.61 -24.04
C ALA A 14 21.70 23.24 -22.73
N LEU A 15 21.98 23.94 -21.64
CA LEU A 15 21.33 23.74 -20.35
C LEU A 15 19.83 24.10 -20.42
N PHE A 16 19.49 25.20 -21.07
CA PHE A 16 18.10 25.61 -21.27
C PHE A 16 17.36 24.68 -22.25
N THR A 17 18.03 24.20 -23.30
CA THR A 17 17.41 23.35 -24.33
C THR A 17 17.24 21.89 -23.88
N TYR A 18 18.19 21.34 -23.13
CA TYR A 18 18.21 19.91 -22.79
C TYR A 18 18.19 19.66 -21.28
N GLY A 19 18.89 20.48 -20.49
CA GLY A 19 18.98 20.32 -19.04
C GLY A 19 17.63 20.56 -18.35
N VAL A 20 16.98 21.68 -18.63
CA VAL A 20 15.69 22.04 -18.01
C VAL A 20 14.58 21.01 -18.32
N PRO A 21 14.37 20.58 -19.58
CA PRO A 21 13.40 19.52 -19.87
C PRO A 21 13.76 18.17 -19.22
N PHE A 22 15.05 17.82 -19.17
CA PHE A 22 15.49 16.56 -18.57
C PHE A 22 15.17 16.52 -17.07
N VAL A 23 15.51 17.58 -16.33
CA VAL A 23 15.14 17.72 -14.91
C VAL A 23 13.61 17.70 -14.76
N GLY A 24 12.88 18.34 -15.68
CA GLY A 24 11.43 18.31 -15.69
C GLY A 24 10.85 16.90 -15.82
N VAL A 25 11.38 16.07 -16.73
CA VAL A 25 10.97 14.67 -16.88
C VAL A 25 11.28 13.85 -15.62
N LEU A 26 12.46 14.04 -15.02
CA LEU A 26 12.81 13.37 -13.76
C LEU A 26 11.86 13.72 -12.62
N LEU A 27 11.49 14.99 -12.50
CA LEU A 27 10.52 15.45 -11.50
C LEU A 27 9.13 14.85 -11.72
N VAL A 28 8.68 14.76 -12.97
CA VAL A 28 7.43 14.06 -13.30
C VAL A 28 7.51 12.59 -12.89
N ALA A 29 8.60 11.90 -13.23
CA ALA A 29 8.77 10.47 -12.90
C ALA A 29 8.76 10.22 -11.38
N VAL A 30 9.55 10.99 -10.61
CA VAL A 30 9.58 10.91 -9.15
C VAL A 30 8.22 11.29 -8.55
N GLY A 31 7.59 12.32 -9.10
CA GLY A 31 6.28 12.78 -8.64
C GLY A 31 5.18 11.74 -8.84
N ILE A 32 5.18 11.00 -9.96
CA ILE A 32 4.27 9.87 -10.19
C ILE A 32 4.52 8.76 -9.17
N ALA A 33 5.79 8.39 -8.96
CA ALA A 33 6.17 7.36 -8.00
C ALA A 33 5.73 7.71 -6.56
N ALA A 34 5.70 8.99 -6.21
CA ALA A 34 5.19 9.46 -4.91
C ALA A 34 3.66 9.56 -4.88
N ALA A 35 3.05 10.12 -5.93
CA ALA A 35 1.62 10.42 -5.98
C ALA A 35 0.74 9.16 -6.06
N VAL A 36 1.16 8.14 -6.83
CA VAL A 36 0.33 6.93 -7.01
C VAL A 36 0.11 6.17 -5.69
N PRO A 37 1.15 5.81 -4.91
CA PRO A 37 0.93 5.16 -3.62
C PRO A 37 0.22 6.07 -2.60
N GLY A 38 0.49 7.38 -2.65
CA GLY A 38 -0.18 8.35 -1.79
C GLY A 38 -1.68 8.49 -2.09
N ALA A 39 -2.07 8.42 -3.36
CA ALA A 39 -3.48 8.41 -3.76
C ALA A 39 -4.16 7.10 -3.37
N TYR A 40 -3.47 5.97 -3.51
CA TYR A 40 -4.00 4.66 -3.08
C TYR A 40 -4.33 4.66 -1.58
N ALA A 41 -3.48 5.24 -0.75
CA ALA A 41 -3.72 5.37 0.68
C ALA A 41 -5.01 6.15 1.04
N LEU A 42 -5.47 7.07 0.18
CA LEU A 42 -6.69 7.85 0.41
C LEU A 42 -7.98 7.08 0.11
N ILE A 43 -7.91 6.07 -0.75
CA ILE A 43 -9.07 5.30 -1.22
C ILE A 43 -9.08 3.85 -0.73
N GLN A 44 -8.02 3.41 -0.04
CA GLN A 44 -7.88 2.00 0.35
C GLN A 44 -8.97 1.54 1.31
N GLU A 45 -9.44 2.41 2.20
CA GLU A 45 -10.50 2.09 3.18
C GLU A 45 -11.83 1.76 2.49
N ASP A 46 -12.06 2.28 1.28
CA ASP A 46 -13.28 2.04 0.49
C ASP A 46 -13.18 0.80 -0.43
N LEU A 47 -11.97 0.29 -0.67
CA LEU A 47 -11.71 -0.77 -1.66
C LEU A 47 -11.37 -2.13 -1.05
N THR A 48 -10.85 -2.17 0.18
CA THR A 48 -10.45 -3.41 0.86
C THR A 48 -10.53 -3.18 2.38
N PRO A 49 -11.00 -4.16 3.18
CA PRO A 49 -10.97 -4.07 4.65
C PRO A 49 -9.52 -4.10 5.14
N CYS A 50 -8.89 -2.94 5.12
CA CYS A 50 -7.51 -2.72 5.53
C CYS A 50 -7.42 -2.77 7.05
N GLY A 51 -6.43 -3.48 7.60
CA GLY A 51 -6.25 -3.62 9.05
C GLY A 51 -7.21 -4.60 9.73
N ALA A 52 -8.00 -5.35 8.94
CA ALA A 52 -8.76 -6.51 9.40
C ALA A 52 -8.04 -7.78 8.93
N PRO A 53 -7.20 -8.40 9.79
CA PRO A 53 -6.55 -9.66 9.43
C PRO A 53 -7.59 -10.75 9.20
N SER A 54 -7.31 -11.63 8.24
CA SER A 54 -8.15 -12.79 7.94
C SER A 54 -7.67 -14.00 8.72
N ILE A 55 -8.60 -14.67 9.40
CA ILE A 55 -8.37 -15.96 10.03
C ILE A 55 -8.96 -17.06 9.16
N ALA A 56 -8.30 -18.21 9.15
CA ALA A 56 -8.86 -19.46 8.67
C ALA A 56 -9.25 -20.34 9.87
N VAL A 57 -10.39 -21.00 9.77
CA VAL A 57 -10.88 -21.97 10.75
C VAL A 57 -11.11 -23.29 10.02
N GLU A 58 -10.42 -24.32 10.48
CA GLU A 58 -10.61 -25.66 9.95
C GLU A 58 -11.69 -26.42 10.71
N SER A 59 -12.48 -27.20 9.96
CA SER A 59 -13.47 -28.12 10.51
C SER A 59 -12.86 -29.08 11.56
N PRO A 60 -13.67 -29.62 12.48
CA PRO A 60 -13.17 -30.52 13.51
C PRO A 60 -12.59 -31.80 12.89
N GLU A 61 -13.14 -32.29 11.77
CA GLU A 61 -12.63 -33.50 11.10
C GLU A 61 -11.24 -33.29 10.47
N GLU A 62 -10.96 -32.10 9.93
CA GLU A 62 -9.63 -31.73 9.43
C GLU A 62 -8.64 -31.54 10.59
N THR A 63 -9.10 -30.90 11.67
CA THR A 63 -8.33 -30.66 12.89
C THR A 63 -7.89 -31.98 13.53
N ASP A 64 -8.83 -32.91 13.72
CA ASP A 64 -8.58 -34.25 14.25
C ASP A 64 -7.66 -35.06 13.33
N ARG A 65 -7.78 -34.90 12.01
CA ARG A 65 -6.87 -35.58 11.08
C ARG A 65 -5.45 -35.05 11.17
N ARG A 66 -5.26 -33.76 11.45
CA ARG A 66 -3.94 -33.15 11.61
C ARG A 66 -3.30 -33.50 12.95
N PHE A 67 -4.05 -33.40 14.04
CA PHE A 67 -3.49 -33.44 15.39
C PHE A 67 -3.85 -34.70 16.17
N GLY A 68 -4.88 -35.44 15.75
CA GLY A 68 -5.46 -36.55 16.52
C GLY A 68 -5.92 -36.12 17.91
N ASP A 69 -5.97 -37.08 18.84
CA ASP A 69 -6.42 -36.84 20.21
C ASP A 69 -5.43 -36.04 21.08
N ALA A 70 -4.22 -35.78 20.58
CA ALA A 70 -3.13 -35.17 21.36
C ALA A 70 -2.38 -34.10 20.55
N PRO A 71 -2.93 -32.88 20.45
CA PRO A 71 -2.25 -31.76 19.81
C PRO A 71 -0.88 -31.47 20.43
N PRO A 72 0.09 -31.00 19.63
CA PRO A 72 1.40 -30.59 20.13
C PRO A 72 1.28 -29.56 21.26
N PRO A 73 2.17 -29.60 22.27
CA PRO A 73 2.14 -28.61 23.36
C PRO A 73 2.50 -27.19 22.91
N THR A 74 2.93 -27.02 21.67
CA THR A 74 3.24 -25.73 21.05
C THR A 74 2.01 -25.02 20.48
N VAL A 75 0.87 -25.72 20.37
CA VAL A 75 -0.38 -25.13 19.89
C VAL A 75 -1.20 -24.74 21.11
N ASP A 76 -1.43 -23.44 21.25
CA ASP A 76 -2.22 -22.91 22.35
C ASP A 76 -3.70 -23.32 22.21
N ARG A 77 -4.41 -23.30 23.34
CA ARG A 77 -5.83 -23.65 23.39
C ARG A 77 -6.62 -22.49 23.96
N LEU A 78 -7.62 -22.05 23.21
CA LEU A 78 -8.55 -21.01 23.60
C LEU A 78 -9.96 -21.58 23.70
N ASP A 79 -10.74 -21.05 24.62
CA ASP A 79 -12.17 -21.31 24.68
C ASP A 79 -12.89 -20.25 23.85
N PHE A 80 -13.87 -20.65 23.03
CA PHE A 80 -14.63 -19.70 22.22
C PHE A 80 -15.26 -18.58 23.06
N ALA A 81 -15.74 -18.88 24.28
CA ALA A 81 -16.33 -17.87 25.16
C ALA A 81 -15.31 -16.87 25.72
N ALA A 82 -14.01 -17.19 25.67
CA ALA A 82 -12.93 -16.30 26.09
C ALA A 82 -12.42 -15.39 24.95
N LEU A 83 -12.83 -15.65 23.71
CA LEU A 83 -12.52 -14.81 22.57
C LEU A 83 -13.20 -13.43 22.68
N ALA A 84 -12.58 -12.42 22.09
CA ALA A 84 -13.19 -11.10 21.94
C ALA A 84 -14.40 -11.16 20.99
N PRO A 85 -15.38 -10.24 21.10
CA PRO A 85 -16.56 -10.27 20.24
C PRO A 85 -16.25 -10.28 18.73
N ALA A 86 -15.21 -9.54 18.30
CA ALA A 86 -14.77 -9.52 16.91
C ALA A 86 -14.15 -10.85 16.46
N GLU A 87 -13.40 -11.52 17.35
CA GLU A 87 -12.81 -12.85 17.11
C GLU A 87 -13.90 -13.91 17.01
N GLN A 88 -14.92 -13.86 17.88
CA GLN A 88 -16.08 -14.77 17.85
C GLN A 88 -16.85 -14.64 16.54
N ALA A 89 -17.19 -13.40 16.15
CA ALA A 89 -17.91 -13.14 14.92
C ALA A 89 -17.13 -13.59 13.68
N ALA A 90 -15.80 -13.36 13.66
CA ALA A 90 -14.95 -13.83 12.57
C ALA A 90 -14.85 -15.36 12.55
N PHE A 91 -14.74 -16.00 13.71
CA PHE A 91 -14.66 -17.45 13.80
C PHE A 91 -15.95 -18.11 13.29
N GLU A 92 -17.12 -17.63 13.72
CA GLU A 92 -18.42 -18.12 13.23
C GLU A 92 -18.58 -17.86 11.72
N ALA A 93 -18.22 -16.66 11.26
CA ALA A 93 -18.26 -16.32 9.84
C ALA A 93 -17.34 -17.21 9.00
N ALA A 94 -16.17 -17.60 9.52
CA ALA A 94 -15.25 -18.51 8.85
C ALA A 94 -15.83 -19.92 8.76
N LEU A 95 -16.57 -20.40 9.78
CA LEU A 95 -17.25 -21.69 9.72
C LEU A 95 -18.35 -21.75 8.66
N ASP A 96 -19.04 -20.63 8.44
CA ASP A 96 -20.08 -20.50 7.41
C ASP A 96 -19.50 -20.27 5.99
N ASP A 97 -18.20 -19.96 5.89
CA ASP A 97 -17.53 -19.68 4.62
C ASP A 97 -17.01 -20.96 3.94
N PRO A 98 -17.25 -21.16 2.62
CA PRO A 98 -16.85 -22.37 1.91
C PRO A 98 -15.34 -22.67 1.89
N ILE A 99 -14.49 -21.65 2.04
CA ILE A 99 -13.03 -21.82 2.12
C ILE A 99 -12.53 -21.78 3.57
N GLY A 100 -13.41 -21.54 4.54
CA GLY A 100 -13.09 -21.54 5.96
C GLY A 100 -12.43 -20.25 6.43
N GLU A 101 -12.61 -19.12 5.72
CA GLU A 101 -11.88 -17.87 6.01
C GLU A 101 -12.82 -16.69 6.29
N ALA A 102 -12.45 -15.83 7.25
CA ALA A 102 -13.17 -14.59 7.51
C ALA A 102 -12.26 -13.49 8.07
N HIS A 103 -12.70 -12.24 7.94
CA HIS A 103 -11.99 -11.07 8.45
C HIS A 103 -12.34 -10.80 9.91
N VAL A 104 -11.33 -10.44 10.71
CA VAL A 104 -11.53 -9.98 12.09
C VAL A 104 -11.78 -8.48 12.09
N GLU A 105 -13.06 -8.11 12.17
CA GLU A 105 -13.48 -6.70 12.22
C GLU A 105 -13.55 -6.19 13.66
N GLY A 106 -12.46 -5.58 14.13
CA GLY A 106 -12.41 -4.92 15.43
C GLY A 106 -11.18 -5.27 16.27
N ALA A 107 -11.34 -5.29 17.59
CA ALA A 107 -10.25 -5.59 18.49
C ALA A 107 -9.85 -7.07 18.40
N PHE A 108 -8.56 -7.33 18.12
CA PHE A 108 -8.00 -8.67 18.01
C PHE A 108 -6.90 -8.93 19.06
N PRO A 109 -7.25 -9.04 20.36
CA PRO A 109 -6.27 -9.19 21.43
C PRO A 109 -5.46 -10.50 21.36
N ASN A 110 -6.02 -11.58 20.82
CA ASN A 110 -5.35 -12.88 20.69
C ASN A 110 -4.59 -13.03 19.36
N ALA A 111 -4.28 -11.93 18.66
CA ALA A 111 -3.69 -11.97 17.33
C ALA A 111 -2.39 -12.80 17.25
N GLU A 112 -1.48 -12.69 18.24
CA GLU A 112 -0.26 -13.52 18.25
C GLU A 112 -0.58 -15.01 18.38
N THR A 113 -1.50 -15.38 19.26
CA THR A 113 -1.92 -16.77 19.45
C THR A 113 -2.53 -17.37 18.18
N PHE A 114 -3.32 -16.58 17.41
CA PHE A 114 -3.82 -17.04 16.11
C PHE A 114 -2.70 -17.11 15.05
N ARG A 115 -1.70 -16.21 15.05
CA ARG A 115 -0.57 -16.30 14.10
C ARG A 115 0.24 -17.57 14.28
N ASP A 116 0.46 -17.97 15.54
CA ASP A 116 1.19 -19.20 15.85
C ASP A 116 0.34 -20.46 15.62
N GLY A 117 -0.96 -20.29 15.41
CA GLY A 117 -1.95 -21.34 15.27
C GLY A 117 -2.49 -21.76 16.63
N THR A 118 -3.81 -21.80 16.75
CA THR A 118 -4.50 -22.07 18.02
C THR A 118 -5.62 -23.08 17.82
N LEU A 119 -5.92 -23.84 18.86
CA LEU A 119 -7.11 -24.69 18.92
C LEU A 119 -8.19 -23.97 19.72
N VAL A 120 -9.28 -23.63 19.04
CA VAL A 120 -10.46 -23.04 19.65
C VAL A 120 -11.45 -24.14 19.98
N THR A 121 -11.89 -24.20 21.24
CA THR A 121 -12.96 -25.12 21.64
C THR A 121 -14.30 -24.43 21.46
N TYR A 122 -15.14 -24.97 20.58
CA TYR A 122 -16.47 -24.45 20.26
C TYR A 122 -17.47 -25.61 20.21
N GLU A 123 -18.60 -25.47 20.90
CA GLU A 123 -19.64 -26.50 21.02
C GLU A 123 -19.16 -27.91 21.46
N GLY A 124 -18.01 -27.98 22.14
CA GLY A 124 -17.42 -29.23 22.61
C GLY A 124 -16.48 -29.91 21.62
N GLU A 125 -16.25 -29.29 20.45
CA GLU A 125 -15.30 -29.75 19.44
C GLU A 125 -14.10 -28.80 19.35
N HIS A 126 -13.02 -29.27 18.75
CA HIS A 126 -11.78 -28.52 18.58
C HIS A 126 -11.61 -28.10 17.13
N TYR A 127 -11.39 -26.81 16.93
CA TYR A 127 -11.19 -26.19 15.62
C TYR A 127 -9.80 -25.57 15.59
N TYR A 128 -9.01 -25.92 14.60
CA TYR A 128 -7.74 -25.24 14.36
C TYR A 128 -8.01 -23.90 13.67
N ALA A 129 -7.55 -22.82 14.29
CA ALA A 129 -7.68 -21.48 13.76
C ALA A 129 -6.30 -20.82 13.62
N THR A 130 -6.08 -20.09 12.52
CA THR A 130 -4.84 -19.37 12.29
C THR A 130 -5.02 -18.11 11.45
N VAL A 131 -4.12 -17.12 11.60
CA VAL A 131 -4.09 -15.97 10.69
C VAL A 131 -3.50 -16.38 9.35
N VAL A 132 -4.27 -16.21 8.27
CA VAL A 132 -3.82 -16.51 6.90
C VAL A 132 -3.40 -15.26 6.13
N ALA A 133 -3.91 -14.08 6.51
CA ALA A 133 -3.53 -12.81 5.92
C ALA A 133 -3.59 -11.68 6.95
N GLU A 134 -2.53 -10.87 7.02
CA GLU A 134 -2.47 -9.70 7.94
C GLU A 134 -3.20 -8.47 7.37
N ASN A 135 -3.50 -8.45 6.07
CA ASN A 135 -4.10 -7.33 5.34
C ASN A 135 -3.58 -5.95 5.80
N PRO A 136 -2.25 -5.72 5.80
CA PRO A 136 -1.68 -4.52 6.38
C PRO A 136 -2.09 -3.29 5.56
N CYS A 137 -2.54 -2.25 6.26
CA CYS A 137 -2.80 -0.95 5.64
C CYS A 137 -1.52 -0.40 5.02
N PHE A 138 -1.58 0.05 3.77
CA PHE A 138 -0.47 0.82 3.20
C PHE A 138 -0.35 2.16 3.95
N GLN A 139 0.84 2.45 4.48
CA GLN A 139 1.12 3.71 5.15
C GLN A 139 1.93 4.62 4.23
N ALA A 140 1.25 5.56 3.59
CA ALA A 140 1.90 6.67 2.91
C ALA A 140 2.17 7.81 3.90
N ALA A 141 3.28 8.53 3.72
CA ALA A 141 3.46 9.78 4.47
C ALA A 141 2.39 10.79 4.04
N PRO A 142 1.78 11.58 4.96
CA PRO A 142 0.66 12.48 4.63
C PRO A 142 0.98 13.49 3.52
N LEU A 143 2.24 13.92 3.44
CA LEU A 143 2.72 14.87 2.43
C LEU A 143 3.16 14.21 1.11
N GLN A 144 3.20 12.88 1.03
CA GLN A 144 3.72 12.18 -0.13
C GLN A 144 2.87 12.43 -1.39
N PHE A 145 1.55 12.37 -1.26
CA PHE A 145 0.62 12.68 -2.35
C PHE A 145 0.76 14.14 -2.83
N PRO A 146 0.57 15.17 -1.98
CA PRO A 146 0.64 16.56 -2.43
C PRO A 146 2.04 16.94 -2.95
N LEU A 147 3.13 16.43 -2.36
CA LEU A 147 4.48 16.65 -2.88
C LEU A 147 4.69 15.97 -4.23
N GLY A 148 4.14 14.77 -4.44
CA GLY A 148 4.19 14.07 -5.72
C GLY A 148 3.47 14.85 -6.82
N VAL A 149 2.25 15.34 -6.55
CA VAL A 149 1.50 16.21 -7.47
C VAL A 149 2.26 17.50 -7.78
N PHE A 150 2.85 18.13 -6.75
CA PHE A 150 3.64 19.34 -6.93
C PHE A 150 4.89 19.10 -7.79
N ALA A 151 5.60 18.00 -7.57
CA ALA A 151 6.75 17.62 -8.39
C ALA A 151 6.37 17.39 -9.85
N ILE A 152 5.22 16.75 -10.11
CA ILE A 152 4.68 16.60 -11.48
C ILE A 152 4.41 17.98 -12.10
N ALA A 153 3.72 18.86 -11.40
CA ALA A 153 3.40 20.19 -11.91
C ALA A 153 4.66 21.00 -12.24
N LEU A 154 5.64 21.01 -11.33
CA LEU A 154 6.92 21.69 -11.54
C LEU A 154 7.70 21.08 -12.71
N GLY A 155 7.67 19.74 -12.83
CA GLY A 155 8.29 19.04 -13.94
C GLY A 155 7.67 19.38 -15.29
N ILE A 156 6.33 19.45 -15.37
CA ILE A 156 5.59 19.89 -16.56
C ILE A 156 5.98 21.32 -16.95
N VAL A 157 6.06 22.23 -15.98
CA VAL A 157 6.53 23.61 -16.23
C VAL A 157 7.92 23.59 -16.84
N GLY A 158 8.88 22.86 -16.23
CA GLY A 158 10.24 22.74 -16.77
C GLY A 158 10.30 22.19 -18.19
N ILE A 159 9.47 21.20 -18.53
CA ILE A 159 9.39 20.63 -19.89
C ILE A 159 8.85 21.65 -20.89
N LEU A 160 7.83 22.42 -20.50
CA LEU A 160 7.11 23.32 -21.40
C LEU A 160 7.74 24.71 -21.52
N THR A 161 8.55 25.14 -20.55
CA THR A 161 9.18 26.47 -20.55
C THR A 161 10.03 26.72 -21.81
N PRO A 162 10.97 25.84 -22.22
CA PRO A 162 11.80 26.10 -23.40
C PRO A 162 11.04 26.21 -24.74
N PRO A 163 10.07 25.32 -25.08
CA PRO A 163 9.30 25.48 -26.32
C PRO A 163 8.32 26.66 -26.26
N ALA A 164 7.74 26.96 -25.09
CA ALA A 164 6.86 28.11 -24.92
C ALA A 164 7.63 29.43 -25.10
N TYR A 165 8.82 29.54 -24.50
CA TYR A 165 9.69 30.70 -24.66
C TYR A 165 10.09 30.93 -26.13
N ARG A 166 10.49 29.86 -26.84
CA ARG A 166 10.80 29.95 -28.28
C ARG A 166 9.62 30.45 -29.11
N ARG A 167 8.40 30.02 -28.80
CA ARG A 167 7.19 30.51 -29.48
C ARG A 167 6.92 31.99 -29.21
N LEU A 168 7.10 32.44 -27.96
CA LEU A 168 6.89 33.84 -27.61
C LEU A 168 7.89 34.76 -28.34
N VAL A 169 9.17 34.39 -28.35
CA VAL A 169 10.21 35.15 -29.08
C VAL A 169 9.94 35.18 -30.59
N ALA A 170 9.50 34.07 -31.18
CA ALA A 170 9.15 34.01 -32.60
C ALA A 170 7.95 34.90 -32.96
N LEU A 171 6.98 35.07 -32.05
CA LEU A 171 5.85 35.98 -32.24
C LEU A 171 6.28 37.45 -32.15
N GLU A 172 7.20 37.76 -31.24
CA GLU A 172 7.70 39.12 -31.03
C GLU A 172 8.57 39.60 -32.20
N THR A 173 9.41 38.71 -32.75
CA THR A 173 10.28 39.00 -33.91
C THR A 173 9.58 38.91 -35.27
N GLY A 174 8.45 38.20 -35.36
CA GLY A 174 7.66 38.09 -36.61
C GLY A 174 6.58 39.17 -36.77
N LEU A 175 6.42 40.05 -35.79
CA LEU A 175 5.50 41.20 -35.81
C LEU A 175 6.15 42.50 -36.33
N GLU A 176 7.42 42.44 -36.75
CA GLU A 176 8.16 43.51 -37.46
C GLU A 176 8.00 43.42 -38.98
#